data_AF-A0A1F5UMR6-F1
#
_entry.id   AF-A0A1F5UMR6-F1
#
_cell.length_a   1.000
_cell.length_b   1.000
_cell.length_c   1.000
_cell.angle_alpha   90.00
_cell.angle_beta   90.00
_cell.angle_gamma   90.00
#
_symmetry.space_group_name_H-M   'P 1'
#
loop_
_entity.id
_entity.type
_entity.pdbx_description
1 polymer ?
#
loop_
_entity_poly.entity_id
_entity_poly.type
_entity_poly.pdbx_seq_one_letter_code
_entity_poly.pdbx_strand_id
1 'polypeptide(L)'
;MVFDLTKGFPKEEMYSLTDQWRRSSRSIGANVAEAWAKRKYIAHFVSKLTDADGELQESKHWRHTAFSCKYISSKQDSDLRKEEELIGSKIGGMIKNAESFCE
;
A
#
# COMPACT_ATOMS: atom_id res chain seq x y z
N MET A 1 8.06 4.48 6.04
CA MET A 1 8.26 3.28 6.89
C MET A 1 8.89 2.11 6.14
N VAL A 2 8.26 1.57 5.10
CA VAL A 2 8.82 0.42 4.32
C VAL A 2 10.23 0.70 3.79
N PHE A 3 10.48 1.87 3.22
CA PHE A 3 11.80 2.22 2.67
C PHE A 3 12.95 2.08 3.67
N ASP A 4 12.76 2.57 4.90
CA ASP A 4 13.78 2.53 5.95
C ASP A 4 13.94 1.12 6.52
N LEU A 5 12.84 0.40 6.69
CA LEU A 5 12.84 -0.97 7.16
C LEU A 5 13.62 -1.90 6.23
N THR A 6 13.45 -1.76 4.91
CA THR A 6 14.14 -2.60 3.93
C THR A 6 15.61 -2.20 3.70
N LYS A 7 16.14 -1.15 4.35
CA LYS A 7 17.59 -0.84 4.28
C LYS A 7 18.44 -1.90 4.99
N GLY A 8 17.85 -2.63 5.93
CA GLY A 8 18.53 -3.70 6.66
C GLY A 8 18.46 -5.08 6.00
N PHE A 9 17.87 -5.20 4.81
CA PHE A 9 17.65 -6.49 4.16
C PHE A 9 18.92 -6.99 3.47
N PRO A 10 19.05 -8.31 3.22
CA PRO A 10 20.15 -8.86 2.45
C PRO A 10 20.28 -8.22 1.06
N LYS A 11 21.51 -8.12 0.53
CA LYS A 11 21.75 -7.49 -0.78
C LYS A 11 21.13 -8.28 -1.93
N GLU A 12 21.04 -9.59 -1.76
CA GLU A 12 20.40 -10.54 -2.67
C GLU A 12 18.92 -10.19 -2.87
N GLU A 13 18.29 -9.55 -1.87
CA GLU A 13 16.89 -9.16 -1.92
C GLU A 13 16.64 -7.79 -2.57
N MET A 14 17.69 -7.10 -3.01
CA MET A 14 17.59 -5.72 -3.49
C MET A 14 16.65 -5.58 -4.70
N TYR A 15 16.76 -6.48 -5.66
CA TYR A 15 15.95 -6.48 -6.90
C TYR A 15 14.79 -7.49 -6.89
N SER A 16 14.64 -8.25 -5.80
CA SER A 16 13.49 -9.13 -5.57
C SER A 16 12.54 -8.46 -4.59
N LEU A 17 12.57 -8.84 -3.32
CA LEU A 17 11.60 -8.40 -2.32
C LEU A 17 11.67 -6.88 -2.08
N THR A 18 12.88 -6.33 -1.95
CA THR A 18 13.07 -4.92 -1.54
C THR A 18 12.48 -3.94 -2.54
N ASP A 19 12.76 -4.13 -3.84
CA ASP A 19 12.24 -3.23 -4.88
C ASP A 19 10.73 -3.35 -5.01
N GLN A 20 10.21 -4.58 -5.07
CA GLN A 20 8.78 -4.83 -5.22
C GLN A 20 7.97 -4.27 -4.04
N TRP A 21 8.44 -4.45 -2.80
CA TRP A 21 7.74 -3.92 -1.64
C TRP A 21 7.76 -2.39 -1.58
N ARG A 22 8.90 -1.77 -1.93
CA ARG A 22 9.03 -0.31 -1.98
C ARG A 22 8.12 0.29 -3.04
N ARG A 23 8.03 -0.34 -4.21
CA ARG A 23 7.21 0.13 -5.34
C ARG A 23 5.73 0.05 -4.99
N SER A 24 5.24 -1.11 -4.58
CA SER A 24 3.84 -1.29 -4.20
C SER A 24 3.43 -0.36 -3.07
N SER A 25 4.25 -0.27 -2.00
CA SER A 25 3.98 0.64 -0.87
C SER A 25 3.86 2.11 -1.29
N ARG A 26 4.70 2.59 -2.22
CA ARG A 26 4.63 3.98 -2.73
C ARG A 26 3.48 4.19 -3.71
N SER A 27 3.14 3.16 -4.48
CA SER A 27 2.07 3.18 -5.48
C SER A 27 0.70 3.40 -4.84
N ILE A 28 0.46 2.88 -3.63
CA ILE A 28 -0.77 3.14 -2.86
C ILE A 28 -1.05 4.66 -2.77
N GLY A 29 -0.09 5.42 -2.26
CA GLY A 29 -0.23 6.88 -2.10
C GLY A 29 -0.30 7.61 -3.44
N ALA A 30 0.46 7.15 -4.44
CA ALA A 30 0.43 7.74 -5.79
C ALA A 30 -0.95 7.59 -6.45
N ASN A 31 -1.56 6.39 -6.37
CA ASN A 31 -2.89 6.12 -6.91
C ASN A 31 -3.97 6.91 -6.17
N VAL A 32 -3.89 7.06 -4.85
CA VAL A 32 -4.80 7.93 -4.08
C VAL A 32 -4.67 9.40 -4.53
N ALA A 33 -3.45 9.90 -4.71
CA ALA A 33 -3.23 11.26 -5.19
C ALA A 33 -3.78 11.47 -6.61
N GLU A 34 -3.60 10.50 -7.51
CA GLU A 34 -4.16 10.55 -8.86
C GLU A 34 -5.70 10.51 -8.84
N ALA A 35 -6.29 9.65 -8.01
CA ALA A 35 -7.73 9.61 -7.80
C ALA A 35 -8.24 11.01 -7.43
N TRP A 36 -7.65 11.62 -6.40
CA TRP A 36 -8.05 12.93 -5.90
C TRP A 36 -7.99 14.04 -6.95
N ALA A 37 -6.96 14.04 -7.79
CA ALA A 37 -6.78 15.02 -8.86
C ALA A 37 -7.88 14.95 -9.93
N LYS A 38 -8.44 13.76 -10.18
CA LYS A 38 -9.46 13.50 -11.21
C LYS A 38 -10.84 13.17 -10.63
N ARG A 39 -11.10 13.51 -9.37
CA ARG A 39 -12.32 13.15 -8.64
C ARG A 39 -13.63 13.64 -9.27
N LYS A 40 -13.60 14.67 -10.12
CA LYS A 40 -14.77 15.10 -10.91
C LYS A 40 -15.37 13.98 -11.78
N TYR A 41 -14.59 12.94 -12.09
CA TYR A 41 -15.03 11.77 -12.83
C TYR A 41 -15.11 10.58 -11.89
N ILE A 42 -16.29 10.32 -11.32
CA ILE A 42 -16.47 9.29 -10.27
C ILE A 42 -15.94 7.91 -10.67
N ALA A 43 -16.14 7.49 -11.93
CA ALA A 43 -15.64 6.21 -12.42
C ALA A 43 -14.10 6.14 -12.39
N HIS A 44 -13.42 7.24 -12.76
CA HIS A 44 -11.96 7.32 -12.69
C HIS A 44 -11.48 7.40 -11.23
N PHE A 45 -12.18 8.13 -10.37
CA PHE A 45 -11.89 8.20 -8.94
C PHE A 45 -11.91 6.81 -8.30
N VAL A 46 -13.00 6.08 -8.50
CA VAL A 46 -13.16 4.71 -7.99
C VAL A 46 -12.11 3.78 -8.59
N SER A 47 -11.89 3.82 -9.91
CA SER A 47 -10.87 2.98 -10.57
C SER A 47 -9.47 3.18 -9.99
N LYS A 48 -9.07 4.42 -9.69
CA LYS A 48 -7.76 4.67 -9.10
C LYS A 48 -7.67 4.27 -7.63
N LEU A 49 -8.77 4.39 -6.89
CA LEU A 49 -8.82 3.87 -5.52
C LEU A 49 -8.76 2.34 -5.49
N THR A 50 -9.34 1.65 -6.48
CA THR A 50 -9.17 0.19 -6.61
C THR A 50 -7.74 -0.20 -6.97
N ASP A 51 -7.05 0.59 -7.80
CA ASP A 51 -5.61 0.40 -8.03
C ASP A 51 -4.83 0.55 -6.72
N ALA A 52 -5.15 1.57 -5.91
CA ALA A 52 -4.51 1.77 -4.60
C ALA A 52 -4.77 0.60 -3.62
N ASP A 53 -5.98 0.02 -3.60
CA ASP A 53 -6.27 -1.16 -2.80
C ASP A 53 -5.52 -2.40 -3.31
N GLY A 54 -5.40 -2.57 -4.62
CA GLY A 54 -4.58 -3.64 -5.22
C GLY A 54 -3.12 -3.56 -4.78
N GLU A 55 -2.53 -2.37 -4.83
CA GLU A 55 -1.16 -2.10 -4.37
C GLU A 55 -0.99 -2.34 -2.86
N LEU A 56 -2.04 -2.09 -2.06
CA LEU A 56 -2.05 -2.43 -0.64
C LEU A 56 -2.03 -3.95 -0.43
N GLN A 57 -2.78 -4.72 -1.22
CA GLN A 57 -2.74 -6.19 -1.14
C GLN A 57 -1.39 -6.75 -1.56
N GLU A 58 -0.76 -6.17 -2.60
CA GLU A 58 0.60 -6.53 -2.98
C GLU A 58 1.61 -6.20 -1.86
N SER A 59 1.51 -5.01 -1.26
CA SER A 59 2.37 -4.62 -0.14
C SER A 59 2.24 -5.56 1.06
N LYS A 60 1.01 -6.01 1.38
CA LYS A 60 0.73 -7.02 2.42
C LYS A 60 1.40 -8.37 2.11
N HIS A 61 1.39 -8.79 0.84
CA HIS A 61 2.08 -10.01 0.42
C HIS A 61 3.58 -9.90 0.72
N TRP A 62 4.21 -8.80 0.33
CA TRP A 62 5.65 -8.60 0.56
C TRP A 62 6.01 -8.47 2.05
N ARG A 63 5.16 -7.85 2.87
CA ARG A 63 5.30 -7.88 4.33
C ARG A 63 5.32 -9.33 4.85
N HIS A 64 4.36 -10.15 4.41
CA HIS A 64 4.25 -11.54 4.85
C HIS A 64 5.49 -12.36 4.46
N THR A 65 6.01 -12.14 3.24
CA THR A 65 7.26 -12.75 2.77
C THR A 65 8.44 -12.30 3.63
N ALA A 66 8.58 -10.99 3.90
CA ALA A 66 9.66 -10.46 4.73
C ALA A 66 9.62 -11.03 6.16
N PHE A 67 8.43 -11.19 6.74
CA PHE A 67 8.26 -11.83 8.04
C PHE A 67 8.64 -13.32 8.02
N SER A 68 8.21 -14.05 6.99
CA SER A 68 8.52 -15.48 6.82
C SER A 68 10.03 -15.72 6.65
N CYS A 69 10.72 -14.83 5.96
CA CYS A 69 12.19 -14.83 5.83
C CYS A 69 12.92 -14.29 7.07
N LYS A 70 12.18 -13.90 8.12
CA LYS A 70 12.71 -13.32 9.37
C LYS A 70 13.50 -12.02 9.17
N TYR A 71 13.21 -11.26 8.11
CA TYR A 71 13.81 -9.96 7.85
C TYR A 71 13.18 -8.84 8.71
N ILE A 72 11.98 -9.09 9.26
CA ILE A 72 11.32 -8.21 10.22
C ILE A 72 10.91 -8.97 11.47
N SER A 73 10.93 -8.28 12.60
CA SER A 73 10.47 -8.79 13.89
C SER A 73 8.94 -8.89 13.94
N SER A 74 8.43 -9.70 14.86
CA SER A 74 6.98 -9.80 15.12
C SER A 74 6.36 -8.46 15.52
N LYS A 75 7.10 -7.58 16.22
CA LYS A 75 6.64 -6.24 16.55
C LYS A 75 6.47 -5.37 15.30
N GLN A 76 7.47 -5.37 14.41
CA GLN A 76 7.42 -4.64 13.15
C GLN A 76 6.28 -5.14 12.25
N ASP A 77 6.10 -6.45 12.14
CA ASP A 77 4.98 -7.05 11.41
C ASP A 77 3.62 -6.61 11.98
N SER A 78 3.46 -6.66 13.31
CA SER A 78 2.22 -6.23 13.97
C SER A 78 1.91 -4.76 13.75
N ASP A 79 2.93 -3.89 13.78
CA ASP A 79 2.75 -2.45 13.54
C ASP A 79 2.37 -2.17 12.10
N LEU A 80 3.06 -2.81 11.13
CA LEU A 80 2.73 -2.71 9.71
C LEU A 80 1.29 -3.15 9.43
N ARG A 81 0.83 -4.26 10.01
CA ARG A 81 -0.54 -4.75 9.83
C ARG A 81 -1.59 -3.74 10.29
N LYS A 82 -1.36 -3.05 11.41
CA LYS A 82 -2.27 -2.01 11.91
C LYS A 82 -2.34 -0.82 10.96
N GLU A 83 -1.20 -0.41 10.40
CA GLU A 83 -1.17 0.65 9.39
C GLU A 83 -1.87 0.23 8.10
N GLU A 84 -1.62 -0.98 7.62
CA GLU A 84 -2.27 -1.55 6.44
C GLU A 84 -3.79 -1.67 6.60
N GLU A 85 -4.28 -2.08 7.77
CA GLU A 85 -5.71 -2.13 8.10
C GLU A 85 -6.33 -0.73 8.11
N LEU A 86 -5.65 0.25 8.71
CA LEU A 86 -6.11 1.64 8.72
C LEU A 86 -6.18 2.22 7.30
N ILE A 87 -5.16 1.99 6.48
CA ILE A 87 -5.11 2.45 5.08
C ILE A 87 -6.24 1.79 4.28
N GLY A 88 -6.39 0.47 4.38
CA GLY A 88 -7.44 -0.26 3.67
C GLY A 88 -8.84 0.20 4.07
N SER A 89 -9.07 0.45 5.36
CA SER A 89 -10.34 1.01 5.85
C SER A 89 -10.64 2.38 5.24
N LYS A 90 -9.63 3.26 5.13
CA LYS A 90 -9.78 4.58 4.51
C LYS A 90 -10.08 4.47 3.01
N ILE A 91 -9.32 3.67 2.27
CA ILE A 91 -9.53 3.47 0.83
C ILE A 91 -10.93 2.88 0.57
N GLY A 92 -11.31 1.83 1.28
CA GLY A 92 -12.63 1.23 1.17
C GLY A 92 -13.76 2.20 1.52
N GLY A 93 -13.55 3.05 2.53
CA GLY A 93 -14.48 4.12 2.90
C GLY A 93 -14.65 5.18 1.80
N MET A 94 -13.55 5.57 1.13
CA MET A 94 -13.58 6.49 0.00
C MET A 94 -14.28 5.90 -1.22
N ILE A 95 -14.05 4.60 -1.52
CA ILE A 95 -14.73 3.89 -2.60
C ILE A 95 -16.24 3.83 -2.32
N LYS A 96 -16.63 3.41 -1.11
CA LYS A 96 -18.04 3.28 -0.73
C LYS A 96 -18.80 4.60 -0.80
N ASN A 97 -18.15 5.72 -0.47
CA ASN A 97 -18.78 7.04 -0.43
C ASN A 97 -18.24 7.96 -1.54
N ALA A 98 -17.86 7.40 -2.69
CA ALA A 98 -17.17 8.13 -3.76
C ALA A 98 -17.92 9.40 -4.18
N GLU A 99 -19.26 9.36 -4.25
CA GLU A 99 -20.09 10.51 -4.61
C GLU A 99 -19.84 11.74 -3.74
N SER A 100 -19.67 11.57 -2.42
CA SER A 100 -19.39 12.67 -1.49
C SER A 100 -18.02 13.34 -1.68
N PHE A 101 -17.11 12.71 -2.40
CA PHE A 101 -15.79 13.25 -2.73
C PHE A 101 -15.73 13.83 -4.15
N CYS A 102 -16.70 13.51 -5.00
CA CYS A 102 -16.66 13.78 -6.44
C CYS A 102 -17.52 14.99 -6.86
N GLU A 103 -17.90 15.86 -5.91
CA GLU A 103 -18.62 17.12 -6.16
C GLU A 103 -17.86 18.11 -7.05
#